data_AF-A0A8G1VMF9-F1
#
_entry.id   AF-A0A8G1VMF9-F1
#
_cell.length_a   1.000
_cell.length_b   1.000
_cell.length_c   1.000
_cell.angle_alpha   90.00
_cell.angle_beta   90.00
_cell.angle_gamma   90.00
#
_symmetry.space_group_name_H-M   'P 1'
#
loop_
_entity.id
_entity.type
_entity.pdbx_description
1 polymer ?
#
loop_
_entity_poly.entity_id
_entity_poly.type
_entity_poly.pdbx_seq_one_letter_code
_entity_poly.pdbx_strand_id
1 'polypeptide(L)'
;MVAGNRYQLKLRTEAREGAQPTREEWIEDESCRRTYYAVYIFFGMLTLTFNHTPAMSFDEFDNLELPSSESMWNLDVTDDEAWRRSLASSTPLTVREAHDCLFQGEQTRYSAFATRVLINALFLQVWNHKRSFEALQDVVTEYKLRLALETWESSLEVCEPETIVVPLSTPQKGHPLIFNSMAVYRNTRARLEVDLKSIQEALRYHSSYEVAAAMTVAREKVKRSQEMNKVIQSCFECIEIAAVQGINWVAKTSATNWSVEHPLCGLDLMVILSLWLYRLEHDEEPASEAEMAIYNKVRNLFDDDAVDAFGKLSSTVARVWGNILDGVVVWG
;
A
#
# COMPACT_ATOMS: atom_id res chain seq x y z
N MET A 1 16.43 18.84 -6.80
CA MET A 1 15.76 19.53 -5.67
C MET A 1 15.74 18.68 -4.41
N VAL A 2 15.31 17.41 -4.51
CA VAL A 2 15.13 16.49 -3.38
C VAL A 2 16.42 16.26 -2.56
N ALA A 3 17.56 15.97 -3.20
CA ALA A 3 18.85 15.80 -2.51
C ALA A 3 19.33 17.04 -1.70
N GLY A 4 18.86 18.24 -2.05
CA GLY A 4 19.22 19.48 -1.34
C GLY A 4 18.64 19.53 0.08
N ASN A 5 17.40 19.12 0.27
CA ASN A 5 16.71 19.23 1.56
C ASN A 5 17.23 18.23 2.59
N ARG A 6 17.63 17.01 2.18
CA ARG A 6 18.29 16.04 3.07
C ARG A 6 19.63 16.58 3.56
N TYR A 7 20.41 17.19 2.66
CA TYR A 7 21.69 17.80 3.02
C TYR A 7 21.50 18.97 3.98
N GLN A 8 20.49 19.82 3.75
CA GLN A 8 20.15 20.92 4.66
C GLN A 8 19.69 20.43 6.03
N LEU A 9 18.87 19.37 6.10
CA LEU A 9 18.48 18.75 7.36
C LEU A 9 19.70 18.24 8.12
N LYS A 10 20.61 17.52 7.43
CA LYS A 10 21.86 17.05 8.02
C LYS A 10 22.72 18.19 8.56
N LEU A 11 22.91 19.26 7.79
CA LEU A 11 23.68 20.43 8.22
C LEU A 11 23.06 21.11 9.45
N ARG A 12 21.73 21.23 9.51
CA ARG A 12 21.04 21.79 10.68
C ARG A 12 21.23 20.92 11.92
N THR A 13 21.10 19.60 11.78
CA THR A 13 21.34 18.67 12.89
C THR A 13 22.79 18.73 13.38
N GLU A 14 23.76 18.75 12.47
CA GLU A 14 25.19 18.85 12.81
C GLU A 14 25.54 20.20 13.46
N ALA A 15 24.97 21.30 12.98
CA ALA A 15 25.18 22.64 13.52
C ALA A 15 24.71 22.81 14.97
N ARG A 16 23.84 21.92 15.47
CA ARG A 16 23.38 21.95 16.87
C ARG A 16 24.38 21.31 17.84
N GLU A 17 25.45 20.65 17.37
CA GLU A 17 26.50 20.06 18.20
C GLU A 17 25.99 19.19 19.37
N GLY A 18 24.88 18.46 19.14
CA GLY A 18 24.24 17.61 20.15
C GLY A 18 23.27 18.31 21.10
N ALA A 19 23.05 19.63 20.95
CA ALA A 19 21.97 20.33 21.63
C ALA A 19 20.60 19.85 21.12
N GLN A 20 19.63 19.75 22.04
CA GLN A 20 18.25 19.44 21.66
C GLN A 20 17.62 20.60 20.89
N PRO A 21 16.86 20.32 19.82
CA PRO A 21 16.17 21.36 19.07
C PRO A 21 15.08 22.03 19.91
N THR A 22 14.92 23.33 19.72
CA THR A 22 13.69 24.03 20.13
C THR A 22 12.48 23.44 19.38
N ARG A 23 11.26 23.72 19.86
CA ARG A 23 10.04 23.22 19.21
C ARG A 23 9.95 23.67 17.75
N GLU A 24 10.27 24.93 17.48
CA GLU A 24 10.22 25.50 16.13
C GLU A 24 11.23 24.83 15.18
N GLU A 25 12.46 24.63 15.65
CA GLU A 25 13.49 23.92 14.90
C GLU A 25 13.10 22.47 14.62
N TRP A 26 12.56 21.77 15.63
CA TRP A 26 12.11 20.39 15.46
C TRP A 26 10.94 20.30 14.48
N ILE A 27 10.00 21.26 14.53
CA ILE A 27 8.88 21.35 13.58
C ILE A 27 9.42 21.53 12.16
N GLU A 28 10.43 22.38 11.97
CA GLU A 28 11.03 22.59 10.65
C GLU A 28 11.77 21.34 10.14
N ASP A 29 12.46 20.62 11.03
CA ASP A 29 13.14 19.37 10.71
C ASP A 29 12.17 18.26 10.33
N GLU A 30 11.12 18.06 11.14
CA GLU A 30 10.09 17.06 10.90
C GLU A 30 9.25 17.40 9.66
N SER A 31 8.99 18.69 9.38
CA SER A 31 8.41 19.12 8.09
C SER A 31 9.23 18.64 6.90
N CYS A 32 10.56 18.81 6.99
CA CYS A 32 11.48 18.40 5.94
C CYS A 32 11.48 16.87 5.77
N ARG A 33 11.53 16.11 6.87
CA ARG A 33 11.44 14.64 6.86
C ARG A 33 10.15 14.16 6.21
N ARG A 34 9.00 14.66 6.70
CA ARG A 34 7.66 14.33 6.18
C ARG A 34 7.53 14.63 4.68
N THR A 35 8.06 15.77 4.24
CA THR A 35 8.07 16.14 2.81
C THR A 35 8.92 15.15 1.98
N TYR A 36 10.08 14.76 2.49
CA TYR A 36 10.98 13.82 1.80
C TYR A 36 10.31 12.46 1.59
N TYR A 37 9.67 11.94 2.64
CA TYR A 37 8.91 10.69 2.56
C TYR A 37 7.64 10.80 1.71
N ALA A 38 6.94 11.94 1.72
CA ALA A 38 5.80 12.16 0.84
C ALA A 38 6.21 12.10 -0.64
N VAL A 39 7.34 12.69 -1.00
CA VAL A 39 7.90 12.62 -2.37
C VAL A 39 8.33 11.19 -2.72
N TYR A 40 8.96 10.48 -1.79
CA TYR A 40 9.31 9.06 -1.95
C TYR A 40 8.08 8.19 -2.25
N ILE A 41 7.02 8.39 -1.48
CA ILE A 41 5.74 7.70 -1.66
C ILE A 41 5.12 8.03 -3.01
N PHE A 42 5.11 9.32 -3.40
CA PHE A 42 4.59 9.75 -4.69
C PHE A 42 5.30 9.06 -5.86
N PHE A 43 6.63 9.04 -5.87
CA PHE A 43 7.38 8.32 -6.91
C PHE A 43 7.15 6.81 -6.85
N GLY A 44 6.99 6.23 -5.65
CA GLY A 44 6.59 4.84 -5.48
C GLY A 44 5.23 4.53 -6.13
N MET A 45 4.26 5.44 -6.03
CA MET A 45 2.95 5.30 -6.69
C MET A 45 3.04 5.37 -8.22
N LEU A 46 3.95 6.20 -8.76
CA LEU A 46 4.24 6.22 -10.20
C LEU A 46 4.89 4.91 -10.66
N THR A 47 5.79 4.33 -9.86
CA THR A 47 6.35 2.99 -10.11
C THR A 47 5.27 1.91 -10.07
N LEU A 48 4.38 1.97 -9.08
CA LEU A 48 3.24 1.05 -8.95
C LEU A 48 2.33 1.11 -10.17
N THR A 49 2.01 2.30 -10.65
CA THR A 49 1.01 2.48 -11.71
C THR A 49 1.61 2.27 -13.11
N PHE A 50 2.68 3.00 -13.44
CA PHE A 50 3.21 3.14 -14.80
C PHE A 50 4.53 2.43 -15.01
N ASN A 51 4.96 1.66 -14.01
CA ASN A 51 6.20 0.90 -14.08
C ASN A 51 7.46 1.75 -14.25
N HIS A 52 7.41 3.03 -13.84
CA HIS A 52 8.56 3.89 -13.87
C HIS A 52 9.63 3.39 -12.90
N THR A 53 10.89 3.45 -13.31
CA THR A 53 12.01 3.23 -12.39
C THR A 53 11.87 4.21 -11.21
N PRO A 54 11.96 3.75 -9.95
CA PRO A 54 11.89 4.62 -8.80
C PRO A 54 12.90 5.76 -8.93
N ALA A 55 12.43 7.00 -8.76
CA ALA A 55 13.29 8.17 -8.85
C ALA A 55 14.17 8.36 -7.59
N MET A 56 13.84 7.65 -6.52
CA MET A 56 14.53 7.68 -5.23
C MET A 56 14.75 6.25 -4.74
N SER A 57 15.98 5.93 -4.35
CA SER A 57 16.33 4.64 -3.73
C SER A 57 16.09 4.66 -2.22
N PHE A 58 15.79 3.49 -1.65
CA PHE A 58 15.71 3.33 -0.18
C PHE A 58 17.02 3.74 0.52
N ASP A 59 18.18 3.47 -0.08
CA ASP A 59 19.49 3.77 0.52
C ASP A 59 19.73 5.29 0.68
N GLU A 60 18.93 6.12 -0.02
CA GLU A 60 18.92 7.56 0.19
C GLU A 60 18.32 7.98 1.53
N PHE A 61 17.79 7.05 2.32
CA PHE A 61 17.16 7.32 3.60
C PHE A 61 17.85 6.62 4.77
N ASP A 62 18.95 5.90 4.56
CA ASP A 62 19.49 4.91 5.52
C ASP A 62 19.58 5.40 6.98
N ASN A 63 20.02 6.65 7.20
CA ASN A 63 20.15 7.25 8.54
C ASN A 63 19.05 8.26 8.89
N LEU A 64 17.98 8.33 8.10
CA LEU A 64 16.88 9.26 8.34
C LEU A 64 15.89 8.64 9.32
N GLU A 65 15.53 9.41 10.34
CA GLU A 65 14.45 9.05 11.27
C GLU A 65 13.13 8.88 10.53
N LEU A 66 12.30 7.94 10.99
CA LEU A 66 10.92 7.80 10.55
C LEU A 66 10.09 9.01 10.99
N PRO A 67 9.03 9.36 10.24
CA PRO A 67 8.12 10.44 10.64
C PRO A 67 7.53 10.20 12.04
N SER A 68 7.38 11.26 12.82
CA SER A 68 6.74 11.20 14.14
C SER A 68 5.23 10.94 14.03
N SER A 69 4.60 10.61 15.16
CA SER A 69 3.13 10.61 15.28
C SER A 69 2.53 12.00 15.02
N GLU A 70 1.27 12.02 14.59
CA GLU A 70 0.51 13.28 14.45
C GLU A 70 0.33 13.99 15.79
N SER A 71 0.23 13.21 16.86
CA SER A 71 0.15 13.67 18.24
C SER A 71 1.38 14.48 18.66
N MET A 72 2.58 13.99 18.31
CA MET A 72 3.82 14.72 18.56
C MET A 72 3.95 15.93 17.63
N TRP A 73 3.58 15.77 16.36
CA TRP A 73 3.67 16.83 15.35
C TRP A 73 2.81 18.05 15.68
N ASN A 74 1.58 17.82 16.15
CA ASN A 74 0.63 18.86 16.51
C ASN A 74 0.62 19.17 18.01
N LEU A 75 1.65 18.72 18.74
CA LEU A 75 1.75 18.95 20.19
C LEU A 75 1.79 20.46 20.48
N ASP A 76 0.79 20.94 21.20
CA ASP A 76 0.71 22.31 21.69
C ASP A 76 1.16 22.35 23.16
N VAL A 77 2.28 22.99 23.41
CA VAL A 77 2.90 23.11 24.74
C VAL A 77 3.20 24.57 25.03
N THR A 78 2.86 24.99 26.25
CA THR A 78 2.94 26.39 26.68
C THR A 78 4.32 26.78 27.20
N ASP A 79 5.21 25.82 27.47
CA ASP A 79 6.57 26.07 27.97
C ASP A 79 7.60 25.09 27.37
N ASP A 80 8.86 25.54 27.34
CA ASP A 80 9.99 24.79 26.78
C ASP A 80 10.35 23.53 27.57
N GLU A 81 10.00 23.46 28.86
CA GLU A 81 10.32 22.31 29.72
C GLU A 81 9.38 21.13 29.43
N ALA A 82 8.10 21.40 29.19
CA ALA A 82 7.13 20.43 28.70
C ALA A 82 7.54 19.91 27.32
N TRP A 83 7.99 20.79 26.41
CA TRP A 83 8.53 20.39 25.11
C TRP A 83 9.70 19.40 25.26
N ARG A 84 10.72 19.76 26.05
CA ARG A 84 11.90 18.90 26.26
C ARG A 84 11.54 17.54 26.86
N ARG A 85 10.58 17.50 27.80
CA ARG A 85 10.11 16.24 28.39
C ARG A 85 9.41 15.36 27.35
N SER A 86 8.54 15.94 26.53
CA SER A 86 7.87 15.20 25.44
C SER A 86 8.88 14.69 24.41
N LEU A 87 9.83 15.53 23.99
CA LEU A 87 10.88 15.13 23.06
C LEU A 87 11.76 14.00 23.63
N ALA A 88 12.14 14.08 24.91
CA ALA A 88 12.94 13.04 25.57
C ALA A 88 12.18 11.72 25.77
N SER A 89 10.85 11.75 25.78
CA SER A 89 10.01 10.54 25.83
C SER A 89 9.81 9.88 24.46
N SER A 90 10.10 10.61 23.38
CA SER A 90 10.08 10.07 22.02
C SER A 90 11.38 9.32 21.76
N THR A 91 11.26 8.08 21.30
CA THR A 91 12.40 7.28 20.86
C THR A 91 12.46 7.33 19.34
N PRO A 92 13.34 8.16 18.75
CA PRO A 92 13.48 8.19 17.30
C PRO A 92 13.97 6.83 16.80
N LEU A 93 13.37 6.38 15.70
CA LEU A 93 13.73 5.14 15.03
C LEU A 93 14.09 5.48 13.59
N THR A 94 15.24 5.02 13.11
CA THR A 94 15.61 5.21 11.71
C THR A 94 14.82 4.28 10.80
N VAL A 95 14.66 4.68 9.54
CA VAL A 95 13.99 3.82 8.55
C VAL A 95 14.75 2.52 8.30
N ARG A 96 16.09 2.53 8.41
CA ARG A 96 16.92 1.33 8.29
C ARG A 96 16.69 0.37 9.43
N GLU A 97 16.74 0.85 10.69
CA GLU A 97 16.49 0.01 11.86
C GLU A 97 15.10 -0.63 11.79
N ALA A 98 14.07 0.16 11.49
CA ALA A 98 12.72 -0.35 11.34
C ALA A 98 12.61 -1.39 10.21
N HIS A 99 13.25 -1.13 9.08
CA HIS A 99 13.28 -2.07 7.96
C HIS A 99 13.98 -3.38 8.33
N ASP A 100 15.11 -3.31 9.02
CA ASP A 100 15.87 -4.48 9.45
C ASP A 100 15.05 -5.35 10.42
N CYS A 101 14.33 -4.72 11.36
CA CYS A 101 13.39 -5.42 12.25
C CYS A 101 12.30 -6.18 11.47
N LEU A 102 11.72 -5.57 10.42
CA LEU A 102 10.73 -6.27 9.56
C LEU A 102 11.33 -7.55 8.96
N PHE A 103 12.56 -7.48 8.46
CA PHE A 103 13.24 -8.63 7.85
C PHE A 103 13.73 -9.67 8.87
N GLN A 104 13.77 -9.33 10.15
CA GLN A 104 14.10 -10.22 11.27
C GLN A 104 12.86 -10.85 11.91
N GLY A 105 11.65 -10.41 11.53
CA GLY A 105 10.42 -10.89 12.16
C GLY A 105 10.06 -10.15 13.44
N GLU A 106 10.69 -9.02 13.72
CA GLU A 106 10.54 -8.27 14.96
C GLU A 106 9.50 -7.16 14.81
N GLN A 107 8.45 -7.20 15.63
CA GLN A 107 7.48 -6.11 15.69
C GLN A 107 8.15 -4.85 16.24
N THR A 108 7.90 -3.72 15.60
CA THR A 108 8.45 -2.44 16.04
C THR A 108 7.34 -1.39 16.14
N ARG A 109 7.41 -0.57 17.18
CA ARG A 109 6.47 0.53 17.40
C ARG A 109 6.94 1.77 16.65
N TYR A 110 6.12 2.23 15.72
CA TYR A 110 6.33 3.46 14.95
C TYR A 110 5.00 4.14 14.61
N SER A 111 5.06 5.36 14.09
CA SER A 111 3.87 6.19 13.81
C SER A 111 3.03 5.68 12.63
N ALA A 112 1.79 6.14 12.53
CA ALA A 112 0.92 5.83 11.40
C ALA A 112 1.53 6.26 10.05
N PHE A 113 2.25 7.39 9.99
CA PHE A 113 2.93 7.80 8.77
C PHE A 113 4.15 6.92 8.46
N ALA A 114 4.90 6.51 9.48
CA ALA A 114 5.98 5.54 9.31
C ALA A 114 5.50 4.21 8.71
N THR A 115 4.30 3.72 9.08
CA THR A 115 3.70 2.51 8.46
C THR A 115 3.61 2.65 6.94
N ARG A 116 3.19 3.83 6.46
CA ARG A 116 3.01 4.15 5.04
C ARG A 116 4.33 4.26 4.29
N VAL A 117 5.37 4.75 4.94
CA VAL A 117 6.74 4.80 4.42
C VAL A 117 7.30 3.39 4.26
N LEU A 118 7.18 2.56 5.28
CA LEU A 118 7.74 1.21 5.29
C LEU A 118 7.06 0.31 4.26
N ILE A 119 5.73 0.39 4.09
CA ILE A 119 5.07 -0.42 3.06
C ILE A 119 5.45 0.02 1.64
N ASN A 120 5.77 1.31 1.43
CA ASN A 120 6.32 1.79 0.15
C ASN A 120 7.70 1.17 -0.12
N ALA A 121 8.55 1.07 0.91
CA ALA A 121 9.86 0.43 0.80
C ALA A 121 9.74 -1.07 0.46
N LEU A 122 8.87 -1.80 1.14
CA LEU A 122 8.60 -3.21 0.83
C LEU A 122 8.05 -3.38 -0.58
N PHE A 123 7.11 -2.52 -1.00
CA PHE A 123 6.60 -2.50 -2.37
C PHE A 123 7.72 -2.37 -3.40
N LEU A 124 8.63 -1.39 -3.23
CA LEU A 124 9.73 -1.19 -4.15
C LEU A 124 10.73 -2.36 -4.17
N GLN A 125 10.91 -3.04 -3.04
CA GLN A 125 11.74 -4.25 -2.98
C GLN A 125 11.09 -5.44 -3.69
N VAL A 126 9.78 -5.63 -3.54
CA VAL A 126 9.03 -6.61 -4.34
C VAL A 126 9.11 -6.28 -5.84
N TRP A 127 8.94 -5.01 -6.21
CA TRP A 127 9.05 -4.55 -7.59
C TRP A 127 10.45 -4.81 -8.18
N ASN A 128 11.51 -4.55 -7.42
CA ASN A 128 12.89 -4.83 -7.80
C ASN A 128 13.15 -6.34 -7.92
N HIS A 129 12.69 -7.12 -6.94
CA HIS A 129 12.86 -8.57 -6.93
C HIS A 129 12.22 -9.18 -8.18
N LYS A 130 10.98 -8.83 -8.54
CA LYS A 130 10.30 -9.32 -9.76
C LYS A 130 10.97 -8.91 -11.08
N ARG A 131 11.97 -8.04 -11.04
CA ARG A 131 12.76 -7.59 -12.21
C ARG A 131 14.15 -8.18 -12.28
N SER A 132 14.63 -8.78 -11.20
CA SER A 132 15.90 -9.48 -11.21
C SER A 132 15.78 -10.70 -12.14
N PHE A 133 16.81 -10.92 -12.97
CA PHE A 133 16.89 -12.13 -13.81
C PHE A 133 16.88 -13.42 -12.96
N GLU A 134 17.29 -13.32 -11.70
CA GLU A 134 17.39 -14.42 -10.76
C GLU A 134 16.14 -14.59 -9.88
N ALA A 135 15.09 -13.77 -10.06
CA ALA A 135 13.91 -13.76 -9.20
C ALA A 135 13.26 -15.14 -9.02
N LEU A 136 13.22 -15.94 -10.09
CA LEU A 136 12.65 -17.29 -10.07
C LEU A 136 13.49 -18.31 -9.28
N GLN A 137 14.77 -18.01 -9.05
CA GLN A 137 15.71 -18.87 -8.32
C GLN A 137 16.00 -18.34 -6.90
N ASP A 138 15.73 -17.06 -6.66
CA ASP A 138 15.97 -16.39 -5.38
C ASP A 138 14.80 -16.58 -4.39
N VAL A 139 14.59 -17.84 -4.02
CA VAL A 139 13.56 -18.25 -3.05
C VAL A 139 13.82 -17.65 -1.66
N VAL A 140 15.08 -17.36 -1.34
CA VAL A 140 15.48 -16.78 -0.05
C VAL A 140 14.97 -15.35 0.08
N THR A 141 15.17 -14.52 -0.94
CA THR A 141 14.65 -13.15 -0.95
C THR A 141 13.13 -13.13 -0.96
N GLU A 142 12.48 -14.01 -1.73
CA GLU A 142 11.01 -14.11 -1.71
C GLU A 142 10.47 -14.46 -0.31
N TYR A 143 11.09 -15.43 0.35
CA TYR A 143 10.75 -15.79 1.74
C TYR A 143 10.93 -14.61 2.69
N LYS A 144 12.06 -13.89 2.61
CA LYS A 144 12.33 -12.71 3.44
C LYS A 144 11.33 -11.58 3.20
N LEU A 145 10.94 -11.35 1.95
CA LEU A 145 9.91 -10.36 1.60
C LEU A 145 8.54 -10.74 2.18
N ARG A 146 8.19 -12.03 2.14
CA ARG A 146 6.95 -12.54 2.75
C ARG A 146 6.97 -12.33 4.26
N LEU A 147 8.07 -12.70 4.94
CA LEU A 147 8.27 -12.44 6.36
C LEU A 147 8.13 -10.95 6.68
N ALA A 148 8.83 -10.08 5.96
CA ALA A 148 8.79 -8.64 6.20
C ALA A 148 7.38 -8.04 6.02
N LEU A 149 6.60 -8.53 5.06
CA LEU A 149 5.20 -8.13 4.86
C LEU A 149 4.31 -8.60 6.03
N GLU A 150 4.46 -9.84 6.49
CA GLU A 150 3.74 -10.38 7.65
C GLU A 150 4.10 -9.63 8.94
N THR A 151 5.39 -9.31 9.13
CA THR A 151 5.86 -8.51 10.26
C THR A 151 5.37 -7.07 10.18
N TRP A 152 5.27 -6.48 8.98
CA TRP A 152 4.70 -5.15 8.81
C TRP A 152 3.23 -5.11 9.21
N GLU A 153 2.42 -6.09 8.78
CA GLU A 153 1.00 -6.17 9.14
C GLU A 153 0.82 -6.36 10.65
N SER A 154 1.57 -7.28 11.26
CA SER A 154 1.47 -7.52 12.70
C SER A 154 2.01 -6.36 13.54
N SER A 155 2.96 -5.57 13.03
CA SER A 155 3.45 -4.36 13.70
C SER A 155 2.36 -3.27 13.85
N LEU A 156 1.27 -3.35 13.08
CA LEU A 156 0.13 -2.43 13.24
C LEU A 156 -0.52 -2.55 14.62
N GLU A 157 -0.42 -3.70 15.29
CA GLU A 157 -0.95 -3.93 16.64
C GLU A 157 -0.21 -3.11 17.71
N VAL A 158 1.07 -2.79 17.45
CA VAL A 158 1.94 -2.02 18.34
C VAL A 158 2.22 -0.61 17.80
N CYS A 159 1.51 -0.20 16.73
CA CYS A 159 1.61 1.14 16.16
C CYS A 159 1.40 2.20 17.24
N GLU A 160 2.16 3.30 17.15
CA GLU A 160 2.04 4.39 18.10
C GLU A 160 0.60 4.94 18.10
N PRO A 161 -0.08 4.98 19.26
CA PRO A 161 -1.46 5.46 19.34
C PRO A 161 -1.49 6.97 19.17
N GLU A 162 -2.47 7.44 18.42
CA GLU A 162 -2.72 8.88 18.26
C GLU A 162 -3.67 9.38 19.35
N THR A 163 -3.30 10.48 20.01
CA THR A 163 -4.14 11.21 20.99
C THR A 163 -5.00 12.28 20.33
N ILE A 164 -4.69 12.63 19.08
CA ILE A 164 -5.44 13.60 18.29
C ILE A 164 -6.44 12.86 17.41
N VAL A 165 -7.70 13.31 17.45
CA VAL A 165 -8.73 12.80 16.55
C VAL A 165 -8.50 13.44 15.18
N VAL A 166 -8.02 12.63 14.23
CA VAL A 166 -8.00 13.03 12.82
C VAL A 166 -9.45 13.12 12.34
N PRO A 167 -9.95 14.31 11.93
CA PRO A 167 -11.30 14.43 11.40
C PRO A 167 -11.42 13.57 10.14
N LEU A 168 -12.23 12.51 10.22
CA LEU A 168 -12.48 11.67 9.05
C LEU A 168 -13.62 12.28 8.24
N SER A 169 -13.34 12.59 6.97
CA SER A 169 -14.37 12.90 5.99
C SER A 169 -15.20 11.66 5.59
N THR A 170 -14.84 10.50 6.10
CA THR A 170 -15.27 9.19 5.59
C THR A 170 -15.60 8.17 6.69
N PRO A 171 -16.34 7.09 6.35
CA PRO A 171 -16.78 6.07 7.30
C PRO A 171 -15.72 5.00 7.60
N GLN A 172 -14.46 5.20 7.19
CA GLN A 172 -13.38 4.24 7.45
C GLN A 172 -13.10 4.11 8.95
N LYS A 173 -12.78 2.89 9.36
CA LYS A 173 -12.35 2.60 10.73
C LYS A 173 -10.84 2.74 10.84
N GLY A 174 -10.38 3.38 11.91
CA GLY A 174 -8.94 3.55 12.20
C GLY A 174 -8.31 4.76 11.51
N HIS A 175 -6.99 4.87 11.64
CA HIS A 175 -6.23 6.01 11.14
C HIS A 175 -6.14 6.02 9.60
N PRO A 176 -6.36 7.17 8.91
CA PRO A 176 -6.36 7.24 7.44
C PRO A 176 -5.07 6.72 6.79
N LEU A 177 -3.91 7.06 7.35
CA LEU A 177 -2.63 6.59 6.81
C LEU A 177 -2.47 5.07 6.92
N ILE A 178 -2.99 4.45 7.97
CA ILE A 178 -2.97 2.99 8.13
C ILE A 178 -3.95 2.36 7.13
N PHE A 179 -5.13 2.94 6.97
CA PHE A 179 -6.12 2.50 5.98
C PHE A 179 -5.55 2.53 4.55
N ASN A 180 -4.90 3.62 4.16
CA ASN A 180 -4.23 3.74 2.87
C ASN A 180 -3.06 2.74 2.74
N SER A 181 -2.29 2.55 3.81
CA SER A 181 -1.16 1.60 3.83
C SER A 181 -1.62 0.16 3.63
N MET A 182 -2.79 -0.21 4.17
CA MET A 182 -3.37 -1.54 3.96
C MET A 182 -3.73 -1.81 2.49
N ALA A 183 -4.11 -0.78 1.72
CA ALA A 183 -4.32 -0.93 0.28
C ALA A 183 -3.01 -1.31 -0.44
N VAL A 184 -1.92 -0.60 -0.12
CA VAL A 184 -0.59 -0.87 -0.68
C VAL A 184 -0.07 -2.23 -0.20
N TYR A 185 -0.31 -2.62 1.04
CA TYR A 185 0.08 -3.91 1.60
C TYR A 185 -0.56 -5.09 0.86
N ARG A 186 -1.88 -5.08 0.71
CA ARG A 186 -2.62 -6.12 -0.03
C ARG A 186 -2.11 -6.23 -1.47
N ASN A 187 -1.89 -5.08 -2.11
CA ASN A 187 -1.33 -5.01 -3.46
C ASN A 187 0.09 -5.58 -3.54
N THR A 188 0.95 -5.23 -2.58
CA THR A 188 2.34 -5.68 -2.53
C THR A 188 2.43 -7.19 -2.36
N ARG A 189 1.60 -7.76 -1.46
CA ARG A 189 1.47 -9.22 -1.31
C ARG A 189 0.99 -9.88 -2.59
N ALA A 190 -0.02 -9.30 -3.24
CA ALA A 190 -0.54 -9.82 -4.50
C ALA A 190 0.52 -9.82 -5.60
N ARG A 191 1.33 -8.75 -5.70
CA ARG A 191 2.42 -8.62 -6.67
C ARG A 191 3.64 -9.48 -6.36
N LEU A 192 3.82 -9.89 -5.10
CA LEU A 192 4.81 -10.90 -4.75
C LEU A 192 4.43 -12.27 -5.32
N GLU A 193 3.14 -12.57 -5.47
CA GLU A 193 2.68 -13.85 -6.03
C GLU A 193 2.39 -13.78 -7.54
N VAL A 194 1.90 -12.64 -8.04
CA VAL A 194 1.49 -12.45 -9.43
C VAL A 194 2.33 -11.36 -10.10
N ASP A 195 3.05 -11.73 -11.16
CA ASP A 195 3.76 -10.75 -11.99
C ASP A 195 2.80 -10.03 -12.94
N LEU A 196 2.50 -8.78 -12.63
CA LEU A 196 1.65 -7.88 -13.43
C LEU A 196 2.45 -6.88 -14.29
N LYS A 197 3.77 -7.07 -14.44
CA LYS A 197 4.67 -6.13 -15.12
C LYS A 197 4.15 -5.69 -16.50
N SER A 198 3.67 -6.62 -17.33
CA SER A 198 3.20 -6.32 -18.68
C SER A 198 2.01 -5.36 -18.70
N ILE A 199 1.12 -5.45 -17.71
CA ILE A 199 -0.03 -4.56 -17.56
C ILE A 199 0.45 -3.15 -17.23
N GLN A 200 1.40 -3.03 -16.29
CA GLN A 200 1.95 -1.73 -15.91
C GLN A 200 2.69 -1.06 -17.08
N GLU A 201 3.40 -1.85 -17.90
CA GLU A 201 4.08 -1.35 -19.11
C GLU A 201 3.07 -0.84 -20.14
N ALA A 202 1.96 -1.55 -20.34
CA ALA A 202 0.88 -1.11 -21.22
C ALA A 202 0.19 0.17 -20.71
N LEU A 203 -0.02 0.29 -19.38
CA LEU A 203 -0.64 1.47 -18.77
C LEU A 203 0.13 2.76 -19.06
N ARG A 204 1.46 2.69 -19.22
CA ARG A 204 2.32 3.85 -19.55
C ARG A 204 1.95 4.53 -20.88
N TYR A 205 1.38 3.79 -21.82
CA TYR A 205 1.02 4.30 -23.14
C TYR A 205 -0.45 4.72 -23.24
N HIS A 206 -1.24 4.53 -22.17
CA HIS A 206 -2.65 4.91 -22.11
C HIS A 206 -3.51 4.32 -23.25
N SER A 207 -3.11 3.17 -23.81
CA SER A 207 -3.86 2.45 -24.84
C SER A 207 -4.74 1.38 -24.20
N SER A 208 -6.06 1.59 -24.19
CA SER A 208 -7.01 0.64 -23.59
C SER A 208 -6.95 -0.74 -24.23
N TYR A 209 -6.67 -0.82 -25.53
CA TYR A 209 -6.50 -2.08 -26.25
C TYR A 209 -5.27 -2.87 -25.77
N GLU A 210 -4.12 -2.19 -25.62
CA GLU A 210 -2.89 -2.84 -25.15
C GLU A 210 -3.01 -3.27 -23.69
N VAL A 211 -3.63 -2.45 -22.84
CA VAL A 211 -3.89 -2.78 -21.43
C VAL A 211 -4.79 -4.00 -21.32
N ALA A 212 -5.90 -4.04 -22.06
CA ALA A 212 -6.82 -5.19 -22.07
C ALA A 212 -6.15 -6.47 -22.58
N ALA A 213 -5.32 -6.36 -23.62
CA ALA A 213 -4.54 -7.49 -24.14
C ALA A 213 -3.55 -8.01 -23.09
N ALA A 214 -2.81 -7.12 -22.42
CA ALA A 214 -1.87 -7.48 -21.36
C ALA A 214 -2.58 -8.14 -20.16
N MET A 215 -3.73 -7.61 -19.74
CA MET A 215 -4.55 -8.21 -18.67
C MET A 215 -5.03 -9.61 -19.03
N THR A 216 -5.46 -9.83 -20.28
CA THR A 216 -5.90 -11.14 -20.75
C THR A 216 -4.78 -12.18 -20.68
N VAL A 217 -3.57 -11.80 -21.10
CA VAL A 217 -2.39 -12.69 -21.07
C VAL A 217 -1.92 -12.96 -19.64
N ALA A 218 -2.14 -12.04 -18.69
CA ALA A 218 -1.78 -12.22 -17.29
C ALA A 218 -2.52 -13.37 -16.60
N ARG A 219 -3.60 -13.91 -17.20
CA ARG A 219 -4.29 -15.12 -16.74
C ARG A 219 -3.34 -16.29 -16.45
N GLU A 220 -2.30 -16.45 -17.27
CA GLU A 220 -1.33 -17.53 -17.12
C GLU A 220 -0.40 -17.35 -15.91
N LYS A 221 -0.37 -16.15 -15.33
CA LYS A 221 0.38 -15.85 -14.10
C LYS A 221 -0.45 -16.08 -12.83
N VAL A 222 -1.78 -16.10 -12.95
CA VAL A 222 -2.70 -16.39 -11.84
C VAL A 222 -2.90 -17.90 -11.76
N LYS A 223 -2.17 -18.55 -10.86
CA LYS A 223 -2.24 -20.01 -10.66
C LYS A 223 -3.23 -20.37 -9.56
N ARG A 224 -4.04 -21.40 -9.76
CA ARG A 224 -4.91 -21.96 -8.71
C ARG A 224 -4.06 -22.75 -7.71
N SER A 225 -3.82 -22.19 -6.53
CA SER A 225 -2.96 -22.76 -5.49
C SER A 225 -3.36 -22.28 -4.08
N GLN A 226 -2.84 -22.93 -3.05
CA GLN A 226 -3.09 -22.52 -1.66
C GLN A 226 -2.53 -21.12 -1.35
N GLU A 227 -1.34 -20.78 -1.88
CA GLU A 227 -0.77 -19.43 -1.72
C GLU A 227 -1.60 -18.38 -2.47
N MET A 228 -2.10 -18.72 -3.67
CA MET A 228 -3.00 -17.84 -4.40
C MET A 228 -4.28 -17.58 -3.60
N ASN A 229 -4.85 -18.58 -2.93
CA ASN A 229 -6.06 -18.39 -2.12
C ASN A 229 -5.88 -17.32 -1.03
N LYS A 230 -4.67 -17.17 -0.47
CA LYS A 230 -4.36 -16.08 0.47
C LYS A 230 -4.42 -14.71 -0.22
N VAL A 231 -3.90 -14.60 -1.44
CA VAL A 231 -4.00 -13.38 -2.26
C VAL A 231 -5.44 -13.07 -2.64
N ILE A 232 -6.22 -14.08 -3.04
CA ILE A 232 -7.64 -13.89 -3.40
C ILE A 232 -8.45 -13.46 -2.18
N GLN A 233 -8.14 -13.94 -0.98
CA GLN A 233 -8.75 -13.44 0.25
C GLN A 233 -8.46 -11.94 0.45
N SER A 234 -7.23 -11.47 0.20
CA SER A 234 -6.93 -10.02 0.21
C SER A 234 -7.65 -9.24 -0.90
N CYS A 235 -7.85 -9.84 -2.08
CA CYS A 235 -8.64 -9.22 -3.15
C CYS A 235 -10.12 -9.10 -2.76
N PHE A 236 -10.68 -10.14 -2.13
CA PHE A 236 -12.03 -10.13 -1.59
C PHE A 236 -12.21 -9.02 -0.55
N GLU A 237 -11.30 -8.91 0.43
CA GLU A 237 -11.37 -7.84 1.44
C GLU A 237 -11.35 -6.44 0.81
N CYS A 238 -10.60 -6.26 -0.29
CA CYS A 238 -10.57 -4.99 -1.00
C CYS A 238 -11.93 -4.62 -1.60
N ILE A 239 -12.59 -5.55 -2.30
CA ILE A 239 -13.91 -5.30 -2.89
C ILE A 239 -15.03 -5.27 -1.84
N GLU A 240 -14.91 -6.04 -0.76
CA GLU A 240 -15.86 -6.05 0.36
C GLU A 240 -15.97 -4.66 1.00
N ILE A 241 -14.85 -3.94 1.16
CA ILE A 241 -14.87 -2.55 1.67
C ILE A 241 -15.77 -1.65 0.81
N ALA A 242 -15.69 -1.79 -0.52
CA ALA A 242 -16.52 -1.01 -1.44
C ALA A 242 -17.98 -1.49 -1.43
N ALA A 243 -18.21 -2.80 -1.34
CA ALA A 243 -19.54 -3.39 -1.31
C ALA A 243 -20.33 -2.97 -0.05
N VAL A 244 -19.71 -3.07 1.13
CA VAL A 244 -20.33 -2.73 2.42
C VAL A 244 -20.68 -1.25 2.52
N GLN A 245 -19.87 -0.36 1.94
CA GLN A 245 -20.15 1.08 1.89
C GLN A 245 -21.15 1.46 0.79
N GLY A 246 -21.45 0.54 -0.13
CA GLY A 246 -22.26 0.77 -1.31
C GLY A 246 -21.41 1.17 -2.51
N ILE A 247 -21.30 0.27 -3.47
CA ILE A 247 -20.50 0.39 -4.70
C ILE A 247 -20.79 1.71 -5.44
N ASN A 248 -22.08 2.03 -5.63
CA ASN A 248 -22.51 3.25 -6.31
C ASN A 248 -22.15 4.53 -5.54
N TRP A 249 -22.11 4.46 -4.21
CA TRP A 249 -21.71 5.59 -3.38
C TRP A 249 -20.20 5.80 -3.45
N VAL A 250 -19.42 4.71 -3.37
CA VAL A 250 -17.95 4.73 -3.51
C VAL A 250 -17.56 5.26 -4.88
N ALA A 251 -18.22 4.81 -5.95
CA ALA A 251 -17.96 5.29 -7.32
C ALA A 251 -18.09 6.82 -7.45
N LYS A 252 -19.06 7.43 -6.76
CA LYS A 252 -19.31 8.88 -6.87
C LYS A 252 -18.53 9.73 -5.89
N THR A 253 -18.10 9.16 -4.76
CA THR A 253 -17.57 9.95 -3.65
C THR A 253 -16.12 9.64 -3.32
N SER A 254 -15.59 8.47 -3.71
CA SER A 254 -14.23 8.06 -3.31
C SER A 254 -13.13 9.03 -3.75
N ALA A 255 -13.34 9.82 -4.81
CA ALA A 255 -12.40 10.86 -5.22
C ALA A 255 -12.11 11.93 -4.15
N THR A 256 -13.09 12.24 -3.30
CA THR A 256 -12.94 13.22 -2.20
C THR A 256 -12.74 12.57 -0.84
N ASN A 257 -12.86 11.24 -0.79
CA ASN A 257 -13.13 10.50 0.43
C ASN A 257 -12.05 9.45 0.72
N TRP A 258 -11.47 8.86 -0.32
CA TRP A 258 -10.41 7.87 -0.25
C TRP A 258 -9.15 8.42 -0.92
N SER A 259 -8.00 7.94 -0.49
CA SER A 259 -6.74 8.31 -1.12
C SER A 259 -6.52 7.54 -2.43
N VAL A 260 -5.65 8.08 -3.29
CA VAL A 260 -5.35 7.56 -4.64
C VAL A 260 -4.83 6.11 -4.63
N GLU A 261 -4.28 5.65 -3.51
CA GLU A 261 -3.86 4.26 -3.32
C GLU A 261 -4.99 3.27 -3.56
N HIS A 262 -6.22 3.56 -3.12
CA HIS A 262 -7.31 2.60 -3.21
C HIS A 262 -7.71 2.23 -4.66
N PRO A 263 -8.01 3.19 -5.55
CA PRO A 263 -8.30 2.85 -6.94
C PRO A 263 -7.10 2.23 -7.66
N LEU A 264 -5.87 2.70 -7.40
CA LEU A 264 -4.66 2.19 -8.05
C LEU A 264 -4.31 0.77 -7.61
N CYS A 265 -4.24 0.52 -6.31
CA CYS A 265 -3.97 -0.81 -5.77
C CYS A 265 -5.13 -1.77 -6.06
N GLY A 266 -6.37 -1.27 -6.01
CA GLY A 266 -7.56 -2.06 -6.28
C GLY A 266 -7.67 -2.51 -7.75
N LEU A 267 -7.14 -1.75 -8.71
CA LEU A 267 -7.06 -2.18 -10.11
C LEU A 267 -6.35 -3.53 -10.24
N ASP A 268 -5.15 -3.66 -9.68
CA ASP A 268 -4.40 -4.92 -9.73
C ASP A 268 -5.14 -6.06 -9.02
N LEU A 269 -5.67 -5.78 -7.83
CA LEU A 269 -6.38 -6.78 -7.03
C LEU A 269 -7.63 -7.28 -7.76
N MET A 270 -8.37 -6.40 -8.43
CA MET A 270 -9.57 -6.79 -9.18
C MET A 270 -9.25 -7.47 -10.50
N VAL A 271 -8.13 -7.14 -11.14
CA VAL A 271 -7.61 -7.91 -12.27
C VAL A 271 -7.28 -9.34 -11.81
N ILE A 272 -6.52 -9.49 -10.72
CA ILE A 272 -6.17 -10.81 -10.17
C ILE A 272 -7.42 -11.60 -9.81
N LEU A 273 -8.37 -10.99 -9.09
CA LEU A 273 -9.62 -11.64 -8.69
C LEU A 273 -10.44 -12.09 -9.90
N SER A 274 -10.62 -11.21 -10.89
CA SER A 274 -11.40 -11.52 -12.10
C SER A 274 -10.76 -12.66 -12.90
N LEU A 275 -9.43 -12.66 -13.03
CA LEU A 275 -8.69 -13.71 -13.72
C LEU A 275 -8.72 -15.04 -12.97
N TRP A 276 -8.62 -15.03 -11.64
CA TRP A 276 -8.74 -16.23 -10.82
C TRP A 276 -10.14 -16.84 -10.90
N LEU A 277 -11.18 -16.00 -10.80
CA LEU A 277 -12.58 -16.43 -11.00
C LEU A 277 -12.78 -17.03 -12.39
N TYR A 278 -12.24 -16.37 -13.42
CA TYR A 278 -12.32 -16.86 -14.79
C TYR A 278 -11.72 -18.27 -14.90
N ARG A 279 -10.55 -18.50 -14.30
CA ARG A 279 -9.92 -19.83 -14.28
C ARG A 279 -10.76 -20.84 -13.53
N LEU A 280 -11.33 -20.49 -12.38
CA LEU A 280 -12.21 -21.37 -11.63
C LEU A 280 -13.46 -21.77 -12.44
N GLU A 281 -13.95 -20.88 -13.29
CA GLU A 281 -15.13 -21.08 -14.13
C GLU A 281 -14.87 -21.84 -15.45
N HIS A 282 -13.61 -21.94 -15.90
CA HIS A 282 -13.26 -22.46 -17.24
C HIS A 282 -12.17 -23.54 -17.25
N ASP A 283 -11.32 -23.64 -16.23
CA ASP A 283 -10.34 -24.71 -16.13
C ASP A 283 -11.08 -26.04 -15.89
N GLU A 284 -10.61 -27.13 -16.50
CA GLU A 284 -11.24 -28.46 -16.36
C GLU A 284 -11.11 -29.04 -14.95
N GLU A 285 -10.12 -28.56 -14.18
CA GLU A 285 -9.87 -28.99 -12.81
C GLU A 285 -11.00 -28.54 -11.88
N PRO A 286 -11.62 -29.45 -11.09
CA PRO A 286 -12.68 -29.07 -10.18
C PRO A 286 -12.19 -28.09 -9.11
N ALA A 287 -13.08 -27.21 -8.64
CA ALA A 287 -12.79 -26.32 -7.53
C ALA A 287 -12.58 -27.11 -6.23
N SER A 288 -11.51 -26.81 -5.51
CA SER A 288 -11.34 -27.28 -4.13
C SER A 288 -12.33 -26.59 -3.18
N GLU A 289 -12.55 -27.18 -2.00
CA GLU A 289 -13.45 -26.61 -0.98
C GLU A 289 -13.04 -25.18 -0.58
N ALA A 290 -11.74 -24.93 -0.45
CA ALA A 290 -11.21 -23.61 -0.11
C ALA A 290 -11.48 -22.58 -1.22
N GLU A 291 -11.30 -22.95 -2.49
CA GLU A 291 -11.62 -22.07 -3.62
C GLU A 291 -13.12 -21.79 -3.68
N MET A 292 -13.95 -22.81 -3.49
CA MET A 292 -15.41 -22.66 -3.52
C MET A 292 -15.93 -21.79 -2.37
N ALA A 293 -15.31 -21.88 -1.18
CA ALA A 293 -15.64 -21.00 -0.07
C ALA A 293 -15.39 -19.52 -0.41
N ILE A 294 -14.26 -19.20 -1.04
CA ILE A 294 -13.94 -17.83 -1.47
C ILE A 294 -14.86 -17.38 -2.61
N TYR A 295 -15.11 -18.25 -3.60
CA TYR A 295 -16.05 -17.97 -4.69
C TYR A 295 -17.43 -17.57 -4.17
N ASN A 296 -17.96 -18.31 -3.20
CA ASN A 296 -19.26 -18.02 -2.60
C ASN A 296 -19.25 -16.70 -1.79
N LYS A 297 -18.16 -16.37 -1.09
CA LYS A 297 -18.02 -15.06 -0.45
C LYS A 297 -18.14 -13.92 -1.46
N VAL A 298 -17.43 -14.03 -2.59
CA VAL A 298 -17.46 -13.02 -3.66
C VAL A 298 -18.85 -12.94 -4.30
N ARG A 299 -19.49 -14.09 -4.59
CA ARG A 299 -20.86 -14.13 -5.13
C ARG A 299 -21.83 -13.38 -4.23
N ASN A 300 -21.74 -13.57 -2.91
CA ASN A 300 -22.63 -12.96 -1.93
C ASN A 300 -22.47 -11.44 -1.78
N LEU A 301 -21.48 -10.82 -2.43
CA LEU A 301 -21.36 -9.35 -2.50
C LEU A 301 -22.31 -8.72 -3.53
N PHE A 302 -22.89 -9.53 -4.42
CA PHE A 302 -23.70 -9.06 -5.53
C PHE A 302 -25.10 -9.70 -5.48
N ASP A 303 -26.11 -8.91 -5.81
CA ASP A 303 -27.47 -9.44 -5.99
C ASP A 303 -27.52 -10.39 -7.20
N ASP A 304 -28.40 -11.39 -7.17
CA ASP A 304 -28.50 -12.42 -8.22
C ASP A 304 -28.73 -11.79 -9.62
N ASP A 305 -29.50 -10.69 -9.70
CA ASP A 305 -29.73 -9.94 -10.93
C ASP A 305 -28.43 -9.39 -11.55
N ALA A 306 -27.47 -8.97 -10.73
CA ALA A 306 -26.18 -8.47 -11.19
C ALA A 306 -25.27 -9.59 -11.70
N VAL A 307 -25.37 -10.79 -11.13
CA VAL A 307 -24.62 -11.97 -11.59
C VAL A 307 -25.24 -12.52 -12.87
N ASP A 308 -26.56 -12.62 -12.93
CA ASP A 308 -27.30 -13.15 -14.07
C ASP A 308 -27.21 -12.23 -15.31
N ALA A 309 -27.17 -10.90 -15.12
CA ALA A 309 -26.99 -9.94 -16.21
C ALA A 309 -25.67 -10.09 -16.97
N PHE A 310 -24.62 -10.61 -16.33
CA PHE A 310 -23.28 -10.76 -16.92
C PHE A 310 -22.89 -12.22 -17.18
N GLY A 311 -23.63 -13.17 -16.59
CA GLY A 311 -23.53 -14.61 -16.85
C GLY A 311 -22.42 -15.34 -16.09
N LYS A 312 -21.33 -14.66 -15.73
CA LYS A 312 -20.18 -15.22 -14.99
C LYS A 312 -19.69 -14.24 -13.93
N LEU A 313 -19.31 -14.73 -12.76
CA LEU A 313 -18.87 -13.91 -11.63
C LEU A 313 -17.58 -13.16 -11.96
N SER A 314 -16.67 -13.79 -12.72
CA SER A 314 -15.46 -13.13 -13.24
C SER A 314 -15.77 -11.83 -14.01
N SER A 315 -16.77 -11.88 -14.90
CA SER A 315 -17.20 -10.74 -15.70
C SER A 315 -17.96 -9.69 -14.87
N THR A 316 -18.74 -10.12 -13.87
CA THR A 316 -19.43 -9.22 -12.94
C THR A 316 -18.44 -8.38 -12.16
N VAL A 317 -17.42 -9.01 -11.55
CA VAL A 317 -16.37 -8.31 -10.79
C VAL A 317 -15.64 -7.29 -11.67
N ALA A 318 -15.20 -7.69 -12.86
CA ALA A 318 -14.49 -6.82 -13.79
C ALA A 318 -15.34 -5.59 -14.18
N ARG A 319 -16.62 -5.77 -14.49
CA ARG A 319 -17.54 -4.69 -14.87
C ARG A 319 -17.86 -3.76 -13.71
N VAL A 320 -18.14 -4.31 -12.54
CA VAL A 320 -18.41 -3.52 -11.33
C VAL A 320 -17.22 -2.64 -11.00
N TRP A 321 -16.01 -3.20 -11.03
CA TRP A 321 -14.80 -2.41 -10.75
C TRP A 321 -14.54 -1.37 -11.83
N GLY A 322 -14.72 -1.72 -13.11
CA GLY A 322 -14.65 -0.76 -14.21
C GLY A 322 -15.61 0.42 -14.02
N ASN A 323 -16.86 0.14 -13.66
CA ASN A 323 -17.86 1.18 -13.38
C ASN A 323 -17.49 2.06 -12.17
N ILE A 324 -16.87 1.48 -11.13
CA ILE A 324 -16.31 2.28 -10.03
C ILE A 324 -15.26 3.23 -10.60
N LEU A 325 -14.27 2.73 -11.34
CA LEU A 325 -13.18 3.56 -11.85
C LEU A 325 -13.65 4.64 -12.84
N ASP A 326 -14.66 4.36 -13.66
CA ASP A 326 -15.27 5.32 -14.59
C ASP A 326 -16.06 6.42 -13.85
N GLY A 327 -16.71 6.08 -12.74
CA GLY A 327 -17.47 7.03 -11.92
C GLY A 327 -16.58 7.92 -11.06
N VAL A 328 -15.37 7.46 -10.76
CA VAL A 328 -14.44 8.10 -9.84
C VAL A 328 -13.66 9.21 -10.56
N VAL A 329 -13.95 10.46 -10.19
CA VAL A 329 -13.23 11.66 -10.69
C VAL A 329 -11.87 11.81 -9.97
N VAL A 330 -11.05 10.76 -9.97
CA VAL A 330 -9.66 10.80 -9.45
C VAL A 330 -8.66 11.06 -10.59
N TRP A 331 -9.11 10.90 -11.84
CA TRP A 331 -8.22 10.83 -13.00
C TRP A 331 -7.83 12.16 -13.64
N GLY A 332 -8.40 13.28 -13.16
CA GLY A 332 -8.10 14.63 -13.66
C GLY A 332 -8.85 14.99 -14.92
#